data_AF-A0A7W6WDJ2-F1
#
_entry.id   AF-A0A7W6WDJ2-F1
#
_cell.length_a   1.000
_cell.length_b   1.000
_cell.length_c   1.000
_cell.angle_alpha   90.00
_cell.angle_beta   90.00
_cell.angle_gamma   90.00
#
_symmetry.space_group_name_H-M   'P 1'
#
loop_
_entity.id
_entity.type
_entity.pdbx_description
1 polymer ?
#
loop_
_entity_poly.entity_id
_entity_poly.type
_entity_poly.pdbx_seq_one_letter_code
_entity_poly.pdbx_strand_id
1 'polypeptide(L)' 'DGDTDEEVLSYIVSRYGEFVLLKPRLSTRTVLLWGAPVLLIIVGGISLLVFARRRAGKPTGSPLTAEEQAKLDELLGK' A
#
# COMPACT_ATOMS: atom_id res chain seq x y z
N ASP A 1 -10.91 41.67 -29.57
CA ASP A 1 -10.36 40.77 -28.54
C ASP A 1 -11.14 39.49 -28.53
N GLY A 2 -10.43 38.36 -28.56
CA GLY A 2 -11.01 37.02 -28.53
C GLY A 2 -10.37 36.20 -27.42
N ASP A 3 -10.99 35.07 -27.12
CA ASP A 3 -10.52 34.14 -26.09
C ASP A 3 -9.10 33.64 -26.41
N THR A 4 -8.34 33.38 -25.37
CA THR A 4 -7.05 32.71 -25.45
C THR A 4 -7.21 31.24 -25.80
N ASP A 5 -6.16 30.62 -26.35
CA ASP A 5 -6.15 29.18 -26.66
C ASP A 5 -6.51 28.33 -25.43
N GLU A 6 -6.09 28.74 -24.24
CA GLU A 6 -6.37 28.06 -22.98
C GLU A 6 -7.84 28.12 -22.58
N GLU A 7 -8.48 29.28 -22.76
CA GLU A 7 -9.91 29.47 -22.51
C GLU A 7 -10.74 28.62 -23.47
N VAL A 8 -10.40 28.63 -24.77
CA VAL A 8 -11.07 27.81 -25.79
C VAL A 8 -10.95 26.32 -25.46
N LEU A 9 -9.74 25.85 -25.14
CA LEU A 9 -9.51 24.46 -24.77
C LEU A 9 -10.27 24.07 -23.50
N SER A 10 -10.32 24.96 -22.50
CA SER A 10 -11.05 24.70 -21.25
C SER A 10 -12.55 24.52 -21.50
N TYR A 11 -13.13 25.36 -22.37
CA TYR A 11 -14.53 25.31 -22.72
C TYR A 11 -14.88 24.04 -23.49
N ILE A 12 -14.06 23.67 -24.48
CA ILE A 12 -14.22 22.42 -25.24
C ILE A 12 -14.12 21.21 -24.30
N VAL A 13 -13.16 21.18 -23.38
CA VAL A 13 -13.02 20.11 -22.38
C VAL A 13 -14.22 20.05 -21.43
N SER A 14 -14.80 21.19 -21.05
CA SER A 14 -15.99 21.19 -20.18
C SER A 14 -17.22 20.56 -20.84
N ARG A 15 -17.36 20.72 -22.17
CA ARG A 15 -18.50 20.19 -22.94
C ARG A 15 -18.29 18.75 -23.39
N TYR A 16 -17.07 18.43 -23.82
CA TYR A 16 -16.77 17.17 -24.48
C TYR A 16 -15.80 16.29 -23.69
N GLY A 17 -15.30 16.72 -22.53
CA GLY A 17 -14.36 15.97 -21.72
C GLY A 17 -12.90 16.07 -22.18
N GLU A 18 -12.00 15.59 -21.33
CA GLU A 18 -10.54 15.67 -21.54
C GLU A 18 -10.04 14.83 -22.73
N PHE A 19 -10.82 13.85 -23.18
CA PHE A 19 -10.44 12.94 -24.26
C PHE A 19 -10.34 13.62 -25.64
N VAL A 20 -10.94 14.79 -25.80
CA VAL A 20 -10.83 15.61 -27.03
C VAL A 20 -9.42 16.17 -27.22
N LEU A 21 -8.64 16.30 -26.15
CA LEU A 21 -7.28 16.82 -26.24
C LEU A 21 -6.31 15.86 -26.96
N LEU A 22 -6.69 14.59 -27.18
CA LEU A 22 -5.86 13.51 -27.72
C LEU A 22 -4.51 13.32 -27.00
N LYS A 23 -4.35 13.98 -25.85
CA LYS A 23 -3.16 13.99 -25.03
C LYS A 23 -3.63 13.70 -23.60
N PRO A 24 -3.26 12.54 -23.02
CA PRO A 24 -3.68 12.19 -21.68
C PRO A 24 -3.11 13.21 -20.70
N ARG A 25 -3.99 13.93 -20.00
CA ARG A 25 -3.60 14.82 -18.91
C ARG A 25 -3.61 14.04 -17.60
N LEU A 26 -2.59 14.30 -16.77
CA LEU A 26 -2.62 13.85 -15.39
C LEU A 26 -3.61 14.72 -14.63
N SER A 27 -4.86 14.26 -14.56
CA SER A 27 -5.90 14.88 -13.75
C SER A 27 -6.00 14.20 -12.38
N THR A 28 -6.61 14.90 -11.42
CA THR A 28 -6.86 14.37 -10.06
C THR A 28 -7.59 13.03 -10.10
N ARG A 29 -8.54 12.86 -11.05
CA ARG A 29 -9.28 11.61 -11.24
C ARG A 29 -8.37 10.46 -11.66
N THR A 30 -7.48 10.70 -12.62
CA THR A 30 -6.50 9.70 -13.07
C THR A 30 -5.58 9.29 -11.93
N VAL A 31 -5.04 10.26 -11.19
CA VAL A 31 -4.17 9.99 -10.03
C VAL A 31 -4.90 9.20 -8.95
N LEU A 32 -6.15 9.56 -8.64
CA LEU A 32 -6.94 8.86 -7.63
C LEU A 32 -7.23 7.41 -8.05
N LEU A 33 -7.61 7.19 -9.31
CA LEU A 33 -7.93 5.86 -9.84
C LEU A 33 -6.72 4.92 -9.79
N TRP A 34 -5.54 5.41 -10.21
CA TRP A 34 -4.31 4.61 -10.21
C TRP A 34 -3.63 4.57 -8.84
N GLY A 35 -3.88 5.55 -7.98
CA GLY A 35 -3.38 5.56 -6.60
C GLY A 35 -4.10 4.55 -5.70
N ALA A 36 -5.38 4.28 -5.94
CA ALA A 36 -6.17 3.31 -5.18
C ALA A 36 -5.54 1.89 -5.09
N PRO A 37 -5.13 1.23 -6.20
CA PRO A 37 -4.50 -0.09 -6.11
C PRO A 37 -3.16 -0.07 -5.36
N VAL A 38 -2.34 0.97 -5.54
CA VAL A 38 -1.07 1.12 -4.81
C VAL A 38 -1.32 1.29 -3.31
N LEU A 39 -2.29 2.12 -2.94
CA LEU A 39 -2.69 2.34 -1.57
C LEU A 39 -3.18 1.04 -0.91
N LEU A 40 -4.01 0.26 -1.61
CA LEU A 40 -4.49 -1.04 -1.11
C LEU A 40 -3.35 -2.01 -0.83
N ILE A 41 -2.36 -2.10 -1.71
CA ILE A 41 -1.19 -2.96 -1.51
C ILE A 41 -0.39 -2.50 -0.28
N ILE A 42 -0.15 -1.21 -0.13
CA ILE A 42 0.59 -0.66 1.01
C ILE A 42 -0.16 -0.96 2.32
N VAL A 43 -1.44 -0.63 2.39
CA VAL A 43 -2.28 -0.84 3.58
C VAL A 43 -2.39 -2.33 3.92
N GLY A 44 -2.62 -3.17 2.91
CA GLY A 44 -2.68 -4.63 3.08
C GLY A 44 -1.36 -5.22 3.54
N GLY A 45 -0.24 -4.81 2.93
CA GLY A 45 1.11 -5.25 3.29
C GLY A 45 1.48 -4.85 4.72
N ILE A 46 1.21 -3.60 5.12
CA ILE A 46 1.41 -3.15 6.50
C ILE A 46 0.55 -3.96 7.47
N SER A 47 -0.72 -4.18 7.14
CA SER A 47 -1.64 -4.95 7.99
C SER A 47 -1.14 -6.38 8.20
N LEU A 48 -0.67 -7.04 7.13
CA LEU A 48 -0.07 -8.37 7.18
C LEU A 48 1.21 -8.40 8.03
N LEU A 49 2.10 -7.42 7.85
CA LEU A 49 3.34 -7.32 8.64
C LEU A 49 3.06 -7.12 10.12
N VAL A 50 2.10 -6.24 10.47
CA VAL A 50 1.69 -6.02 11.86
C VAL A 50 1.07 -7.28 12.44
N PHE A 51 0.18 -7.95 11.70
CA PHE A 51 -0.44 -9.20 12.12
C PHE A 51 0.60 -10.32 12.35
N ALA A 52 1.53 -10.49 11.41
CA ALA A 52 2.59 -11.49 11.50
C ALA A 52 3.50 -11.25 12.70
N ARG A 53 3.92 -10.00 12.94
CA ARG A 53 4.75 -9.63 14.10
C ARG A 53 4.04 -9.92 15.43
N ARG A 54 2.74 -9.63 15.53
CA ARG A 54 1.95 -9.94 16.73
C ARG A 54 1.84 -11.44 17.01
N ARG A 55 1.89 -12.27 15.97
CA ARG A 55 1.82 -13.73 16.10
C ARG A 55 3.18 -14.35 16.46
N ALA A 56 4.27 -13.84 15.87
CA ALA A 56 5.63 -14.36 16.12
C ALA A 56 6.10 -14.18 17.58
N GLY A 57 5.54 -13.20 18.30
CA GLY A 57 5.88 -12.94 19.70
C GLY A 57 5.08 -13.73 20.74
N LYS A 58 4.16 -14.62 20.33
CA LYS A 58 3.46 -15.51 21.26
C LYS A 58 4.17 -16.88 21.23
N PRO A 59 4.93 -17.25 22.27
CA PRO A 59 5.41 -18.61 22.39
C PRO A 59 4.20 -19.53 22.33
N THR A 60 4.16 -20.44 21.36
CA THR A 60 3.07 -21.40 21.18
C THR A 60 3.17 -22.58 22.14
N GLY A 61 4.05 -22.50 23.14
CA GLY A 61 4.28 -23.52 24.16
C GLY A 61 4.45 -22.88 25.53
N SER A 62 4.30 -23.71 26.57
CA SER A 62 4.67 -23.34 27.94
C SER A 62 6.17 -23.02 28.01
N PRO A 63 6.59 -22.09 28.89
CA PRO A 63 8.01 -21.90 29.17
C PRO A 63 8.65 -23.22 29.60
N LEU A 64 9.88 -23.47 29.15
CA LEU A 64 10.64 -24.64 29.60
C LEU A 64 10.84 -24.58 31.11
N THR A 65 10.66 -25.71 31.78
CA THR A 65 11.09 -25.88 33.16
C THR A 65 12.63 -25.85 33.24
N ALA A 66 13.17 -25.59 34.42
CA ALA A 66 14.63 -25.56 34.61
C ALA A 66 15.31 -26.87 34.21
N GLU A 67 14.64 -28.00 34.44
CA GLU A 67 15.12 -29.35 34.06
C GLU A 67 15.13 -29.55 32.54
N GLU A 68 14.07 -29.12 31.85
CA GLU A 68 14.00 -29.19 30.38
C GLU A 68 15.02 -28.27 29.72
N GLN A 69 15.27 -27.09 30.28
CA GLN A 69 16.30 -26.17 29.79
C GLN A 69 17.71 -26.75 29.96
N ALA A 70 18.02 -27.33 31.13
CA ALA A 70 19.31 -27.97 31.38
C ALA A 70 19.57 -29.14 30.42
N LYS A 71 18.55 -29.96 30.15
CA LYS A 71 18.65 -31.07 29.20
C LYS A 71 18.81 -30.59 27.76
N LEU A 72 18.20 -29.46 27.40
CA LEU A 72 18.37 -28.84 26.09
C LEU A 72 19.80 -28.33 25.89
N ASP A 73 20.38 -27.68 26.89
CA ASP A 73 21.75 -27.16 26.83
C ASP A 73 22.78 -28.31 26.71
N GLU A 74 22.56 -29.42 27.42
CA GLU A 74 23.32 -30.66 27.26
C GLU A 74 23.26 -31.21 25.83
N LEU A 75 22.06 -31.28 25.24
CA LEU A 75 21.86 -31.77 23.86
C LEU A 75 22.43 -30.84 22.79
N LEU A 76 22.44 -29.54 23.05
CA LEU A 76 23.04 -28.53 22.15
C LEU A 76 24.56 -28.42 22.31
N GLY A 77 25.14 -29.12 23.28
CA GLY A 77 26.58 -29.08 23.57
C GLY A 77 27.07 -27.70 23.96
N LYS A 78 26.22 -26.91 24.63
CA LYS A 78 26.57 -25.60 25.20
C LYS A 78 27.17 -25.74 26.60
#